data_AF-A0A2P8VMS1-F1
#
_entry.id   AF-A0A2P8VMS1-F1
#
_cell.length_a   1.000
_cell.length_b   1.000
_cell.length_c   1.000
_cell.angle_alpha   90.00
_cell.angle_beta   90.00
_cell.angle_gamma   90.00
#
_symmetry.space_group_name_H-M   'P 1'
#
loop_
_entity.id
_entity.type
_entity.pdbx_description
1 polymer ?
#
loop_
_entity_poly.entity_id
_entity_poly.type
_entity_poly.pdbx_seq_one_letter_code
_entity_poly.pdbx_strand_id
1 'polypeptide(L)'
;MPVITQDRFTFTYTLRTRHDPQSHDIQFGMDFVLSNNLALPMCQLIFPATQVGSNLPGRWNIDNHAAPGEISSLYYRGSEQGTITDIPTELSHADRGFKRTWFCVYIINPDKAELYKQGVKFGYEIDTANPAASTALSGFQRFEISNEQIQLVRSACSFIRIV
;
A
#
# COMPACT_ATOMS: atom_id res chain seq x y z
N MET A 1 14.43 5.56 -12.64
CA MET A 1 13.58 5.13 -11.50
C MET A 1 14.39 4.12 -10.69
N PRO A 2 14.43 4.22 -9.36
CA PRO A 2 15.08 3.22 -8.51
C PRO A 2 14.44 1.84 -8.69
N VAL A 3 15.25 0.79 -8.59
CA VAL A 3 14.80 -0.61 -8.59
C VAL A 3 15.29 -1.27 -7.32
N ILE A 4 14.39 -1.83 -6.53
CA ILE A 4 14.70 -2.54 -5.28
C ILE A 4 14.08 -3.93 -5.36
N THR A 5 14.87 -4.97 -5.09
CA THR A 5 14.38 -6.35 -5.04
C THR A 5 14.50 -6.87 -3.62
N GLN A 6 13.42 -7.48 -3.11
CA GLN A 6 13.38 -8.12 -1.81
C GLN A 6 12.60 -9.42 -1.89
N ASP A 7 13.26 -10.55 -1.61
CA ASP A 7 12.69 -11.89 -1.73
C ASP A 7 12.06 -12.10 -3.13
N ARG A 8 10.74 -12.25 -3.20
CA ARG A 8 9.99 -12.50 -4.44
C ARG A 8 9.53 -11.22 -5.15
N PHE A 9 9.79 -10.05 -4.58
CA PHE A 9 9.22 -8.78 -5.02
C PHE A 9 10.25 -7.87 -5.67
N THR A 10 9.87 -7.19 -6.76
CA THR A 10 10.63 -6.12 -7.38
C THR A 10 9.80 -4.84 -7.37
N PHE A 11 10.38 -3.76 -6.89
CA PHE A 11 9.71 -2.49 -6.65
C PHE A 11 10.43 -1.35 -7.37
N THR A 12 9.66 -0.55 -8.09
CA THR A 12 10.12 0.70 -8.69
C THR A 12 9.16 1.81 -8.34
N TYR A 13 9.68 3.03 -8.16
CA TYR A 13 8.85 4.13 -7.72
C TYR A 13 9.35 5.50 -8.17
N THR A 14 8.45 6.47 -8.11
CA THR A 14 8.72 7.90 -8.20
C THR A 14 7.94 8.62 -7.10
N LEU A 15 8.63 9.43 -6.30
CA LEU A 15 7.99 10.22 -5.24
C LEU A 15 7.43 11.51 -5.82
N ARG A 16 6.27 11.92 -5.32
CA ARG A 16 5.60 13.15 -5.76
C ARG A 16 5.35 14.06 -4.57
N THR A 17 5.62 15.35 -4.78
CA THR A 17 5.24 16.43 -3.87
C THR A 17 4.82 17.62 -4.71
N ARG A 18 3.68 18.23 -4.37
CA ARG A 18 3.24 19.48 -4.94
C ARG A 18 2.69 20.36 -3.84
N HIS A 19 3.22 21.58 -3.76
CA HIS A 19 2.76 22.62 -2.86
C HIS A 19 1.79 23.53 -3.61
N ASP A 20 0.60 23.74 -3.05
CA ASP A 20 -0.35 24.75 -3.51
C ASP A 20 -0.22 26.02 -2.65
N PRO A 21 0.38 27.09 -3.18
CA PRO A 21 0.61 28.31 -2.41
C PRO A 21 -0.66 29.10 -2.12
N GLN A 22 -1.79 28.81 -2.80
CA GLN A 22 -3.04 29.53 -2.57
C GLN A 22 -3.86 28.90 -1.46
N SER A 23 -4.02 27.58 -1.48
CA SER A 23 -4.78 26.86 -0.46
C SER A 23 -3.96 26.45 0.76
N HIS A 24 -2.62 26.61 0.70
CA HIS A 24 -1.67 26.03 1.66
C HIS A 24 -1.78 24.51 1.76
N ASP A 25 -2.23 23.85 0.68
CA ASP A 25 -2.28 22.40 0.61
C ASP A 25 -0.98 21.83 0.07
N ILE A 26 -0.65 20.64 0.56
CA ILE A 26 0.46 19.83 0.09
C ILE A 26 -0.13 18.51 -0.39
N GLN A 27 0.04 18.25 -1.69
CA GLN A 27 -0.20 16.94 -2.28
C GLN A 27 1.09 16.13 -2.22
N PHE A 28 1.00 14.90 -1.73
CA PHE A 28 2.14 14.01 -1.59
C PHE A 28 1.72 12.57 -1.91
N GLY A 29 2.68 11.77 -2.34
CA GLY A 29 2.40 10.40 -2.74
C GLY A 29 3.56 9.77 -3.47
N MET A 30 3.25 8.65 -4.12
CA MET A 30 4.23 7.84 -4.79
C MET A 30 3.57 7.11 -5.96
N ASP A 31 4.18 7.17 -7.14
CA ASP A 31 3.89 6.20 -8.18
C ASP A 31 4.74 4.99 -7.93
N PHE A 32 4.17 3.80 -8.00
CA PHE A 32 4.97 2.60 -7.95
C PHE A 32 4.47 1.50 -8.86
N VAL A 33 5.43 0.66 -9.23
CA VAL A 33 5.19 -0.66 -9.82
C VAL A 33 5.83 -1.69 -8.90
N LEU A 34 5.02 -2.63 -8.41
CA LEU A 34 5.46 -3.75 -7.58
C LEU A 34 5.09 -5.05 -8.28
N SER A 35 6.08 -5.88 -8.61
CA SER A 35 5.86 -7.19 -9.21
C SER A 35 6.32 -8.31 -8.29
N ASN A 36 5.69 -9.49 -8.41
CA ASN A 36 6.17 -10.73 -7.82
C ASN A 36 6.60 -11.74 -8.89
N ASN A 37 7.63 -12.53 -8.58
CA ASN A 37 8.22 -13.48 -9.52
C ASN A 37 7.38 -14.75 -9.77
N LEU A 38 6.21 -14.90 -9.14
CA LEU A 38 5.32 -16.04 -9.34
C LEU A 38 4.19 -15.75 -10.33
N ALA A 39 4.06 -14.50 -10.78
CA ALA A 39 2.94 -14.03 -11.60
C ALA A 39 1.56 -14.35 -10.98
N LEU A 40 1.48 -14.31 -9.65
CA LEU A 40 0.26 -14.59 -8.90
C LEU A 40 -0.41 -13.30 -8.40
N PRO A 41 -1.75 -13.29 -8.20
CA PRO A 41 -2.48 -12.16 -7.64
C PRO A 41 -1.90 -11.66 -6.31
N MET A 42 -2.09 -10.38 -6.00
CA MET A 42 -1.58 -9.77 -4.77
C MET A 42 -2.68 -9.07 -3.96
N CYS A 43 -2.57 -9.14 -2.63
CA CYS A 43 -3.33 -8.33 -1.70
C CYS A 43 -2.51 -7.11 -1.29
N GLN A 44 -3.05 -5.91 -1.44
CA GLN A 44 -2.48 -4.69 -0.89
C GLN A 44 -3.30 -4.22 0.31
N LEU A 45 -2.61 -3.96 1.41
CA LEU A 45 -3.15 -3.26 2.56
C LEU A 45 -2.55 -1.86 2.62
N ILE A 46 -3.35 -0.87 3.01
CA ILE A 46 -2.92 0.52 3.17
C ILE A 46 -3.23 1.05 4.57
N PHE A 47 -2.26 1.73 5.18
CA PHE A 47 -2.42 2.55 6.37
C PHE A 47 -2.17 4.00 5.95
N PRO A 48 -3.21 4.76 5.57
CA PRO A 48 -3.02 6.07 4.99
C PRO A 48 -2.87 7.15 6.07
N ALA A 49 -2.12 8.21 5.75
CA ALA A 49 -1.95 9.38 6.62
C ALA A 49 -3.20 10.27 6.64
N THR A 50 -3.94 10.27 5.54
CA THR A 50 -5.15 11.05 5.27
C THR A 50 -6.22 10.15 4.65
N GLN A 51 -7.46 10.64 4.52
CA GLN A 51 -8.50 9.83 3.90
C GLN A 51 -8.29 9.73 2.38
N VAL A 52 -8.29 8.51 1.84
CA VAL A 52 -8.15 8.24 0.40
C VAL A 52 -9.31 7.34 -0.04
N GLY A 53 -10.26 7.89 -0.78
CA GLY A 53 -11.49 7.16 -1.14
C GLY A 53 -12.22 6.65 0.11
N SER A 54 -12.42 5.33 0.21
CA SER A 54 -13.00 4.69 1.40
C SER A 54 -11.97 4.23 2.44
N ASN A 55 -10.67 4.41 2.19
CA ASN A 55 -9.62 4.05 3.14
C ASN A 55 -9.54 5.10 4.25
N LEU A 56 -9.70 4.66 5.50
CA LEU A 56 -9.70 5.57 6.64
C LEU A 56 -8.29 5.69 7.25
N PRO A 57 -7.87 6.91 7.63
CA PRO A 57 -6.59 7.12 8.27
C PRO A 57 -6.54 6.54 9.69
N GLY A 58 -5.32 6.22 10.15
CA GLY A 58 -5.11 5.70 11.50
C GLY A 58 -5.41 4.22 11.70
N ARG A 59 -5.71 3.48 10.63
CA ARG A 59 -5.91 2.02 10.64
C ARG A 59 -5.51 1.38 9.32
N TRP A 60 -5.29 0.07 9.32
CA TRP A 60 -5.12 -0.71 8.09
C TRP A 60 -6.46 -0.89 7.37
N ASN A 61 -6.42 -0.79 6.04
CA ASN A 61 -7.54 -1.02 5.13
C ASN A 61 -7.12 -2.01 4.05
N ILE A 62 -8.06 -2.76 3.48
CA ILE A 62 -7.83 -3.56 2.27
C ILE A 62 -8.01 -2.64 1.07
N ASP A 63 -6.96 -2.49 0.29
CA ASP A 63 -6.88 -1.47 -0.74
C ASP A 63 -7.39 -1.96 -2.09
N ASN A 64 -8.58 -2.59 -2.12
CA ASN A 64 -9.23 -2.98 -3.38
C ASN A 64 -10.67 -2.51 -3.52
N HIS A 65 -11.26 -1.99 -2.43
CA HIS A 65 -12.64 -1.50 -2.36
C HIS A 65 -13.73 -2.51 -2.80
N ALA A 66 -13.39 -3.80 -2.88
CA ALA A 66 -14.33 -4.86 -3.24
C ALA A 66 -15.18 -5.29 -2.04
N ALA A 67 -16.38 -5.78 -2.31
CA ALA A 67 -17.23 -6.35 -1.27
C ALA A 67 -16.59 -7.64 -0.70
N PRO A 68 -16.67 -7.89 0.62
CA PRO A 68 -16.26 -9.15 1.23
C PRO A 68 -17.00 -10.38 0.68
N GLY A 69 -16.39 -11.55 0.78
CA GLY A 69 -17.06 -12.86 0.60
C GLY A 69 -16.39 -13.79 -0.40
N GLU A 70 -15.51 -13.27 -1.26
CA GLU A 70 -14.80 -14.07 -2.27
C GLU A 70 -13.28 -13.90 -2.11
N ILE A 71 -12.50 -14.75 -2.77
CA ILE A 71 -11.04 -14.60 -2.79
C ILE A 71 -10.61 -13.36 -3.60
N SER A 72 -11.38 -13.04 -4.65
CA SER A 72 -11.25 -11.83 -5.47
C SER A 72 -11.40 -10.56 -4.62
N SER A 73 -12.12 -10.63 -3.50
CA SER A 73 -12.23 -9.57 -2.49
C SER A 73 -10.90 -9.22 -1.81
N LEU A 74 -9.83 -9.96 -2.06
CA LEU A 74 -8.47 -9.60 -1.63
C LEU A 74 -7.57 -9.10 -2.76
N TYR A 75 -7.96 -9.25 -4.03
CA TYR A 75 -7.09 -8.91 -5.15
C TYR A 75 -7.03 -7.39 -5.29
N TYR A 76 -5.82 -6.84 -5.22
CA TYR A 76 -5.62 -5.49 -5.71
C TYR A 76 -5.94 -5.48 -7.21
N ARG A 77 -6.74 -4.51 -7.65
CA ARG A 77 -7.24 -4.46 -9.03
C ARG A 77 -6.08 -4.40 -10.03
N GLY A 78 -6.04 -5.32 -11.00
CA GLY A 78 -4.98 -5.37 -12.00
C GLY A 78 -3.73 -6.14 -11.56
N SER A 79 -3.71 -6.67 -10.32
CA SER A 79 -2.59 -7.47 -9.80
C SER A 79 -2.62 -8.95 -10.19
N GLU A 80 -3.61 -9.40 -10.96
CA GLU A 80 -3.90 -10.81 -11.21
C GLU A 80 -2.73 -11.57 -11.86
N GLN A 81 -1.88 -10.85 -12.61
CA GLN A 81 -0.65 -11.39 -13.22
C GLN A 81 0.62 -11.06 -12.42
N GLY A 82 0.46 -10.73 -11.14
CA GLY A 82 1.54 -10.47 -10.20
C GLY A 82 2.23 -9.12 -10.36
N THR A 83 1.54 -8.10 -10.86
CA THR A 83 2.05 -6.73 -10.91
C THR A 83 1.00 -5.73 -10.45
N ILE A 84 1.32 -4.92 -9.44
CA ILE A 84 0.54 -3.75 -9.04
C ILE A 84 1.18 -2.53 -9.70
N THR A 85 0.36 -1.70 -10.35
CA THR A 85 0.71 -0.32 -10.71
C THR A 85 -0.26 0.59 -9.98
N ASP A 86 0.26 1.48 -9.15
CA ASP A 86 -0.57 2.34 -8.30
C ASP A 86 0.03 3.75 -8.19
N ILE A 87 -0.83 4.72 -7.95
CA ILE A 87 -0.52 6.15 -7.89
C ILE A 87 -1.23 6.78 -6.67
N PRO A 88 -1.02 6.25 -5.45
CA PRO A 88 -1.60 6.81 -4.24
C PRO A 88 -1.20 8.28 -4.09
N THR A 89 -2.21 9.13 -3.94
CA THR A 89 -2.06 10.58 -3.76
C THR A 89 -2.90 11.03 -2.58
N GLU A 90 -2.28 11.77 -1.68
CA GLU A 90 -2.85 12.27 -0.46
C GLU A 90 -2.75 13.79 -0.37
N LEU A 91 -3.65 14.38 0.42
CA LEU A 91 -3.78 15.81 0.59
C LEU A 91 -3.75 16.17 2.07
N SER A 92 -2.84 17.07 2.45
CA SER A 92 -2.81 17.66 3.78
C SER A 92 -2.58 19.16 3.67
N HIS A 93 -3.17 19.93 4.57
CA HIS A 93 -2.73 21.31 4.81
C HIS A 93 -1.28 21.33 5.33
N ALA A 94 -0.59 22.44 5.07
CA ALA A 94 0.69 22.79 5.69
C ALA A 94 0.57 22.90 7.22
N ASP A 95 1.71 22.84 7.91
CA ASP A 95 1.85 22.98 9.37
C ASP A 95 1.08 21.92 10.18
N ARG A 96 0.84 20.75 9.57
CA ARG A 96 0.22 19.58 10.24
C ARG A 96 1.23 18.53 10.69
N GLY A 97 2.52 18.86 10.60
CA GLY A 97 3.64 18.02 11.00
C GLY A 97 3.79 16.77 10.14
N PHE A 98 4.31 15.72 10.75
CA PHE A 98 4.70 14.52 10.03
C PHE A 98 3.50 13.69 9.55
N LYS A 99 3.49 13.35 8.26
CA LYS A 99 2.52 12.46 7.61
C LYS A 99 3.25 11.24 7.05
N ARG A 100 2.66 10.07 7.21
CA ARG A 100 3.26 8.80 6.82
C ARG A 100 2.20 7.80 6.40
N THR A 101 2.40 7.23 5.23
CA THR A 101 1.54 6.20 4.66
C THR A 101 2.32 4.92 4.44
N TRP A 102 1.69 3.80 4.76
CA TRP A 102 2.29 2.47 4.61
C TRP A 102 1.45 1.57 3.74
N PHE A 103 2.15 0.73 2.98
CA PHE A 103 1.60 -0.38 2.23
C PHE A 103 2.19 -1.68 2.78
N CYS A 104 1.36 -2.71 2.85
CA CYS A 104 1.81 -4.09 2.99
C CYS A 104 1.23 -4.90 1.83
N VAL A 105 2.10 -5.61 1.10
CA VAL A 105 1.66 -6.42 -0.04
C VAL A 105 2.05 -7.87 0.15
N TYR A 106 1.07 -8.76 -0.09
CA TYR A 106 1.19 -10.22 0.05
C TYR A 106 0.74 -10.91 -1.22
N ILE A 107 1.35 -12.05 -1.54
CA ILE A 107 0.98 -12.87 -2.70
C ILE A 107 -0.17 -13.82 -2.31
N ILE A 108 -1.13 -13.99 -3.21
CA ILE A 108 -2.24 -14.92 -3.08
C ILE A 108 -2.07 -16.06 -4.08
N ASN A 109 -2.18 -17.30 -3.60
CA ASN A 109 -2.35 -18.48 -4.42
C ASN A 109 -3.86 -18.79 -4.55
N PRO A 110 -4.48 -18.48 -5.69
CA PRO A 110 -5.92 -18.66 -5.87
C PRO A 110 -6.34 -20.12 -5.82
N ASP A 111 -5.55 -21.01 -6.43
CA ASP A 111 -5.87 -22.44 -6.58
C ASP A 111 -5.96 -23.16 -5.23
N LYS A 112 -5.26 -22.63 -4.21
CA LYS A 112 -5.22 -23.19 -2.86
C LYS A 112 -6.00 -22.37 -1.83
N ALA A 113 -6.56 -21.22 -2.23
CA ALA A 113 -7.09 -20.22 -1.32
C ALA A 113 -6.10 -19.86 -0.19
N GLU A 114 -4.84 -19.61 -0.57
CA GLU A 114 -3.75 -19.31 0.36
C GLU A 114 -3.21 -17.89 0.15
N LEU A 115 -3.00 -17.15 1.24
CA LEU A 115 -2.21 -15.92 1.27
C LEU A 115 -0.86 -16.24 1.92
N TYR A 116 0.23 -15.92 1.22
CA TYR A 116 1.57 -16.10 1.77
C TYR A 116 1.81 -15.05 2.85
N LYS A 117 2.11 -15.50 4.06
CA LYS A 117 2.35 -14.64 5.23
C LYS A 117 3.54 -13.71 5.04
N GLN A 118 4.45 -14.08 4.17
CA GLN A 118 5.64 -13.31 3.84
C GLN A 118 5.35 -12.34 2.69
N GLY A 119 5.35 -11.05 3.01
CA GLY A 119 5.17 -9.97 2.05
C GLY A 119 6.29 -8.93 2.12
N VAL A 120 5.98 -7.74 1.63
CA VAL A 120 6.80 -6.54 1.73
C VAL A 120 6.03 -5.39 2.39
N LYS A 121 6.76 -4.54 3.12
CA LYS A 121 6.26 -3.28 3.67
C LYS A 121 7.09 -2.13 3.14
N PHE A 122 6.41 -1.10 2.68
CA PHE A 122 7.00 0.12 2.14
C PHE A 122 6.02 1.28 2.30
N GLY A 123 6.46 2.49 2.02
CA GLY A 123 5.60 3.64 2.19
C GLY A 123 6.27 4.93 1.75
N TYR A 124 5.61 6.03 2.08
CA TYR A 124 6.18 7.36 1.91
C TYR A 124 5.81 8.25 3.10
N GLU A 125 6.58 9.31 3.28
CA GLU A 125 6.43 10.25 4.37
C GLU A 125 6.81 11.66 3.97
N ILE A 126 6.25 12.64 4.68
CA ILE A 126 6.52 14.06 4.48
C ILE A 126 6.32 14.81 5.81
N ASP A 127 7.14 15.81 6.07
CA ASP A 127 6.91 16.76 7.17
C ASP A 127 6.20 18.01 6.65
N THR A 128 4.88 18.10 6.83
CA THR A 128 4.13 19.23 6.28
C THR A 128 4.33 20.54 7.05
N ALA A 129 5.06 20.52 8.17
CA ALA A 129 5.47 21.74 8.88
C ALA A 129 6.75 22.37 8.29
N ASN A 130 7.42 21.68 7.38
CA ASN A 130 8.56 22.24 6.66
C ASN A 130 8.10 22.74 5.26
N PRO A 131 8.18 24.05 4.97
CA PRO A 131 7.74 24.60 3.68
C PRO A 131 8.60 24.14 2.49
N ALA A 132 9.80 23.61 2.74
CA ALA A 132 10.66 22.99 1.74
C ALA A 132 10.54 21.45 1.71
N ALA A 133 9.56 20.88 2.42
CA ALA A 133 9.42 19.43 2.50
C ALA A 133 9.21 18.79 1.14
N SER A 134 9.84 17.64 0.99
CA SER A 134 9.65 16.73 -0.13
C SER A 134 9.31 15.37 0.43
N THR A 135 8.45 14.65 -0.29
CA THR A 135 8.06 13.29 0.04
C THR A 135 9.30 12.41 -0.03
N ALA A 136 9.50 11.59 1.00
CA ALA A 136 10.58 10.62 1.09
C ALA A 136 10.01 9.20 1.06
N LEU A 137 10.81 8.24 0.59
CA LEU A 137 10.46 6.82 0.69
C LEU A 137 10.62 6.35 2.13
N SER A 138 9.58 5.75 2.68
CA SER A 138 9.59 5.09 3.98
C SER A 138 10.01 3.63 3.81
N GLY A 139 11.24 3.39 3.38
CA GLY A 139 11.83 2.05 3.23
C GLY A 139 11.12 1.09 2.28
N PHE A 140 11.74 -0.08 2.07
CA PHE A 140 11.17 -1.23 1.38
C PHE A 140 11.81 -2.48 1.99
N GLN A 141 11.04 -3.28 2.71
CA GLN A 141 11.58 -4.39 3.48
C GLN A 141 10.65 -5.59 3.49
N ARG A 142 11.26 -6.75 3.73
CA ARG A 142 10.54 -7.99 4.02
C ARG A 142 9.66 -7.78 5.27
N PHE A 143 8.40 -8.20 5.21
CA PHE A 143 7.46 -8.04 6.32
C PHE A 143 6.53 -9.26 6.46
N GLU A 144 6.43 -9.81 7.65
CA GLU A 144 5.49 -10.90 7.95
C GLU A 144 4.15 -10.30 8.40
N ILE A 145 3.05 -10.85 7.87
CA ILE A 145 1.70 -10.35 8.17
C ILE A 145 1.43 -10.39 9.68
N SER A 146 0.96 -9.26 10.20
CA SER A 146 0.65 -9.11 11.63
C SER A 146 -0.74 -9.66 11.98
N ASN A 147 -0.99 -9.92 13.27
CA ASN A 147 -2.31 -10.37 13.74
C ASN A 147 -3.45 -9.42 13.36
N GLU A 148 -3.23 -8.10 13.43
CA GLU A 148 -4.21 -7.09 13.03
C GLU A 148 -4.58 -7.24 11.55
N GLN A 149 -3.57 -7.38 10.68
CA GLN A 149 -3.76 -7.55 9.24
C GLN A 149 -4.39 -8.91 8.90
N ILE A 150 -4.09 -9.97 9.65
CA ILE A 150 -4.76 -11.27 9.52
C ILE A 150 -6.27 -11.12 9.78
N GLN A 151 -6.66 -10.41 10.84
CA GLN A 151 -8.09 -10.20 11.14
C GLN A 151 -8.76 -9.39 10.04
N LEU A 152 -8.08 -8.35 9.53
CA LEU A 152 -8.58 -7.55 8.42
C LEU A 152 -8.77 -8.41 7.15
N VAL A 153 -7.76 -9.17 6.75
CA VAL A 153 -7.83 -10.10 5.59
C VAL A 153 -8.98 -11.10 5.76
N ARG A 154 -9.12 -11.70 6.94
CA ARG A 154 -10.21 -12.65 7.24
C ARG A 154 -11.58 -12.01 7.27
N SER A 155 -11.67 -10.71 7.57
CA SER A 155 -12.95 -9.99 7.50
C SER A 155 -13.45 -9.82 6.06
N ALA A 156 -12.54 -9.78 5.07
CA ALA A 156 -12.90 -9.74 3.66
C ALA A 156 -13.03 -11.12 3.00
N CYS A 157 -12.20 -12.07 3.43
CA CYS A 157 -12.21 -13.44 2.94
C CYS A 157 -11.99 -14.42 4.10
N SER A 158 -13.07 -14.92 4.68
CA SER A 158 -13.03 -15.69 5.93
C SER A 158 -12.40 -17.08 5.80
N PHE A 159 -12.41 -17.66 4.59
CA PHE A 159 -11.91 -19.01 4.32
C PHE A 159 -10.44 -19.04 3.86
N ILE A 160 -9.81 -17.88 3.63
CA ILE A 160 -8.41 -17.82 3.18
C ILE A 160 -7.48 -18.44 4.23
N ARG A 161 -6.60 -19.32 3.79
CA ARG A 161 -5.51 -19.87 4.60
C ARG A 161 -4.33 -18.92 4.56
N ILE A 162 -3.67 -18.71 5.69
CA ILE A 162 -2.46 -17.88 5.78
C ILE A 162 -1.29 -18.82 6.08
N VAL A 163 -0.31 -18.86 5.16
CA VAL A 163 0.77 -19.87 5.15
C VAL A 163 2.16 -19.25 5.05
#